data_AF-A0A4U1WCX0-F1
#
_entry.id   AF-A0A4U1WCX0-F1
#
_cell.length_a   1.000
_cell.length_b   1.000
_cell.length_c   1.000
_cell.angle_alpha   90.00
_cell.angle_beta   90.00
_cell.angle_gamma   90.00
#
_symmetry.space_group_name_H-M   'P 1'
#
loop_
_entity.id
_entity.type
_entity.pdbx_description
1 polymer ?
#
loop_
_entity_poly.entity_id
_entity_poly.type
_entity_poly.pdbx_seq_one_letter_code
_entity_poly.pdbx_strand_id
1 'polypeptide(L)'
;MLPKLYKFRSLHDRNIQSIAECSLWFDYAKTFNNPFESNHIFKNELQNNFKVMCFSQSSDHPILWSQYGDNFKGMCIEYDLNCYNGEANLNCFEVQYEDEPSMFHSASLGELQGSELGSEMFKVKHSNWCYEKEYRWVLSDEEMIGNKLYLNRECLSSVILSEHAPADRKLKVLMTCQRLGIPVKHAIAKQESFTFEVVC
;
A
#
# COMPACT_ATOMS: atom_id res chain seq x y z
N MET A 1 -7.96 0.82 -15.90
CA MET A 1 -8.33 1.74 -14.81
C MET A 1 -8.15 0.97 -13.52
N LEU A 2 -7.42 1.53 -12.56
CA LEU A 2 -7.15 0.89 -11.27
C LEU A 2 -8.41 0.94 -10.37
N PRO A 3 -8.64 -0.08 -9.53
CA PRO A 3 -9.68 0.00 -8.50
C PRO A 3 -9.32 1.05 -7.44
N LYS A 4 -10.25 1.32 -6.51
CA LYS A 4 -9.89 2.01 -5.27
C LYS A 4 -8.93 1.13 -4.47
N LEU A 5 -7.87 1.74 -3.96
CA LEU A 5 -6.79 1.06 -3.26
C LEU A 5 -6.67 1.58 -1.83
N TYR A 6 -6.30 0.71 -0.91
CA TYR A 6 -6.37 0.96 0.53
C TYR A 6 -5.00 0.76 1.17
N LYS A 7 -4.60 1.71 2.01
CA LYS A 7 -3.39 1.60 2.83
C LYS A 7 -3.69 1.79 4.31
N PHE A 8 -3.50 0.71 5.06
CA PHE A 8 -3.57 0.72 6.51
C PHE A 8 -2.31 1.32 7.11
N ARG A 9 -2.49 2.19 8.10
CA ARG A 9 -1.41 2.93 8.76
C ARG A 9 -1.74 3.14 10.24
N SER A 10 -0.71 3.13 11.07
CA SER A 10 -0.80 3.69 12.42
C SER A 10 -1.02 5.20 12.39
N LEU A 11 -1.53 5.74 13.48
CA LEU A 11 -1.81 7.17 13.60
C LEU A 11 -0.58 7.99 14.01
N HIS A 12 0.65 7.52 13.81
CA HIS A 12 1.88 8.28 14.13
C HIS A 12 2.02 9.57 13.30
N ASP A 13 2.75 10.56 13.81
CA ASP A 13 2.84 11.89 13.20
C ASP A 13 3.36 11.84 11.77
N ARG A 14 4.28 10.92 11.47
CA ARG A 14 4.78 10.71 10.10
C ARG A 14 3.67 10.33 9.10
N ASN A 15 2.71 9.51 9.50
CA ASN A 15 1.64 9.05 8.61
C ASN A 15 0.56 10.12 8.44
N ILE A 16 0.31 10.92 9.49
CA ILE A 16 -0.56 12.10 9.39
C ILE A 16 0.09 13.16 8.50
N GLN A 17 1.41 13.34 8.60
CA GLN A 17 2.17 14.23 7.73
C GLN A 17 2.09 13.79 6.26
N SER A 18 2.13 12.49 5.97
CA SER A 18 1.91 11.98 4.61
C SER A 18 0.53 12.35 4.05
N ILE A 19 -0.53 12.36 4.87
CA ILE A 19 -1.85 12.90 4.44
C ILE A 19 -1.73 14.39 4.18
N ALA A 20 -1.14 15.14 5.12
CA ALA A 20 -1.00 16.59 5.04
C ALA A 20 -0.24 17.05 3.78
N GLU A 21 0.72 16.26 3.33
CA GLU A 21 1.55 16.51 2.15
C GLU A 21 1.02 15.82 0.89
N CYS A 22 -0.08 15.05 0.97
CA CYS A 22 -0.55 14.17 -0.10
C CYS A 22 0.59 13.31 -0.67
N SER A 23 1.33 12.60 0.18
CA SER A 23 2.52 11.85 -0.22
C SER A 23 2.48 10.38 0.17
N LEU A 24 3.26 9.58 -0.55
CA LEU A 24 3.54 8.17 -0.30
C LEU A 24 5.01 7.97 0.04
N TRP A 25 5.30 7.08 0.97
CA TRP A 25 6.67 6.66 1.29
C TRP A 25 6.93 5.25 0.79
N PHE A 26 7.71 5.09 -0.26
CA PHE A 26 8.07 3.78 -0.80
C PHE A 26 9.25 3.20 -0.03
N ASP A 27 9.18 1.91 0.24
CA ASP A 27 10.22 1.17 0.92
C ASP A 27 11.08 0.42 -0.11
N TYR A 28 12.38 0.30 0.14
CA TYR A 28 13.23 -0.54 -0.71
C TYR A 28 12.77 -1.98 -0.59
N ALA A 29 12.70 -2.72 -1.71
CA ALA A 29 12.24 -4.11 -1.70
C ALA A 29 13.03 -5.00 -0.72
N LYS A 30 14.33 -4.74 -0.56
CA LYS A 30 15.20 -5.43 0.41
C LYS A 30 14.77 -5.31 1.89
N THR A 31 13.97 -4.29 2.21
CA THR A 31 13.55 -3.99 3.60
C THR A 31 12.25 -4.69 3.97
N PHE A 32 11.68 -5.45 3.04
CA PHE A 32 10.49 -6.24 3.28
C PHE A 32 10.81 -7.27 4.39
N ASN A 33 9.98 -7.25 5.42
CA ASN A 33 10.22 -7.97 6.66
C ASN A 33 9.67 -9.40 6.63
N ASN A 34 8.99 -9.79 5.55
CA ASN A 34 8.53 -11.15 5.35
C ASN A 34 9.62 -11.96 4.62
N PRO A 35 10.15 -13.03 5.24
CA PRO A 35 11.13 -13.89 4.59
C PRO A 35 10.58 -14.60 3.34
N PHE A 36 9.25 -14.56 3.12
CA PHE A 36 8.55 -15.15 1.98
C PHE A 36 8.11 -14.11 0.92
N GLU A 37 8.47 -12.82 1.07
CA GLU A 37 8.08 -11.76 0.13
C GLU A 37 8.98 -11.69 -1.11
N SER A 38 10.21 -12.17 -0.99
CA SER A 38 11.14 -12.25 -2.11
C SER A 38 11.20 -13.69 -2.59
N ASN A 39 10.88 -13.91 -3.86
CA ASN A 39 11.30 -15.14 -4.53
C ASN A 39 12.82 -15.28 -4.30
N HIS A 40 13.27 -16.32 -3.59
CA HIS A 40 14.68 -16.63 -3.30
C HIS A 40 15.56 -16.75 -4.57
N ILE A 41 14.96 -16.59 -5.74
CA ILE A 41 15.49 -16.66 -7.09
C ILE A 41 16.37 -15.43 -7.40
N PHE A 42 16.04 -14.25 -6.88
CA PHE A 42 16.74 -13.02 -7.25
C PHE A 42 17.88 -12.71 -6.28
N LYS A 43 19.08 -12.44 -6.81
CA LYS A 43 20.21 -11.96 -6.01
C LYS A 43 19.76 -10.77 -5.17
N ASN A 44 20.08 -10.79 -3.87
CA ASN A 44 19.79 -9.70 -2.92
C ASN A 44 20.18 -8.31 -3.44
N GLU A 45 21.18 -8.24 -4.32
CA GLU A 45 21.65 -7.01 -4.95
C GLU A 45 20.60 -6.32 -5.84
N LEU A 46 19.77 -7.06 -6.57
CA LEU A 46 18.74 -6.48 -7.45
C LEU A 46 17.58 -5.87 -6.66
N GLN A 47 17.28 -6.40 -5.47
CA GLN A 47 16.24 -5.84 -4.60
C GLN A 47 16.61 -4.44 -4.07
N ASN A 48 17.88 -4.06 -4.13
CA ASN A 48 18.32 -2.70 -3.77
C ASN A 48 17.88 -1.67 -4.80
N ASN A 49 17.59 -2.09 -6.03
CA ASN A 49 17.34 -1.20 -7.16
C ASN A 49 15.86 -0.85 -7.33
N PHE A 50 15.00 -1.32 -6.42
CA PHE A 50 13.56 -1.13 -6.52
C PHE A 50 12.95 -0.63 -5.20
N LYS A 51 11.99 0.27 -5.36
CA LYS A 51 11.16 0.83 -4.30
C LYS A 51 9.72 0.43 -4.55
N VAL A 52 9.03 0.00 -3.49
CA VAL A 52 7.72 -0.63 -3.60
C VAL A 52 6.75 0.03 -2.60
N MET A 53 5.55 0.34 -3.09
CA MET A 53 4.40 0.70 -2.27
C MET A 53 3.29 -0.33 -2.46
N CYS A 54 2.90 -0.99 -1.37
CA CYS A 54 1.85 -2.01 -1.40
C CYS A 54 0.52 -1.44 -0.90
N PHE A 55 -0.57 -1.74 -1.58
CA PHE A 55 -1.94 -1.42 -1.20
C PHE A 55 -2.78 -2.70 -1.11
N SER A 56 -3.98 -2.62 -0.56
CA SER A 56 -5.00 -3.66 -0.62
C SER A 56 -6.20 -3.17 -1.44
N GLN A 57 -6.92 -4.08 -2.06
CA GLN A 57 -8.26 -3.79 -2.59
C GLN A 57 -9.36 -3.85 -1.50
N SER A 58 -9.06 -4.36 -0.30
CA SER A 58 -9.99 -4.45 0.83
C SER A 58 -9.67 -3.40 1.90
N SER A 59 -10.72 -2.75 2.40
CA SER A 59 -10.66 -1.84 3.57
C SER A 59 -11.25 -2.45 4.84
N ASP A 60 -11.89 -3.61 4.73
CA ASP A 60 -12.74 -4.21 5.74
C ASP A 60 -12.17 -5.49 6.37
N HIS A 61 -11.08 -6.04 5.80
CA HIS A 61 -10.53 -7.32 6.26
C HIS A 61 -9.88 -7.19 7.67
N PRO A 62 -10.29 -8.00 8.66
CA PRO A 62 -9.84 -7.85 10.05
C PRO A 62 -8.34 -8.11 10.23
N ILE A 63 -7.75 -9.03 9.46
CA ILE A 63 -6.31 -9.30 9.53
C ILE A 63 -5.50 -8.07 9.10
N LEU A 64 -5.98 -7.30 8.11
CA LEU A 64 -5.30 -6.09 7.65
C LEU A 64 -5.35 -4.99 8.71
N TRP A 65 -6.51 -4.82 9.36
CA TRP A 65 -6.62 -3.92 10.51
C TRP A 65 -5.75 -4.34 11.70
N SER A 66 -5.61 -5.64 11.95
CA SER A 66 -4.74 -6.16 13.00
C SER A 66 -3.27 -5.89 12.69
N GLN A 67 -2.79 -6.30 11.51
CA GLN A 67 -1.37 -6.30 11.15
C GLN A 67 -0.88 -4.92 10.73
N TYR A 68 -1.64 -4.22 9.89
CA TYR A 68 -1.23 -2.95 9.26
C TYR A 68 -2.01 -1.75 9.80
N GLY A 69 -3.19 -1.98 10.38
CA GLY A 69 -4.03 -0.96 11.03
C GLY A 69 -3.70 -0.74 12.52
N ASP A 70 -2.45 -0.98 12.92
CA ASP A 70 -1.94 -0.71 14.28
C ASP A 70 -2.74 -1.43 15.38
N ASN A 71 -2.94 -2.74 15.23
CA ASN A 71 -3.78 -3.55 16.11
C ASN A 71 -5.16 -2.92 16.33
N PHE A 72 -5.83 -2.61 15.21
CA PHE A 72 -7.15 -1.97 15.18
C PHE A 72 -7.19 -0.54 15.71
N LYS A 73 -6.07 0.13 16.02
CA LYS A 73 -6.06 1.52 16.55
C LYS A 73 -5.67 2.57 15.50
N GLY A 74 -5.42 2.12 14.28
CA GLY A 74 -4.92 2.93 13.19
C GLY A 74 -6.02 3.56 12.33
N MET A 75 -5.65 3.78 11.08
CA MET A 75 -6.50 4.26 10.00
C MET A 75 -6.25 3.46 8.73
N CYS A 76 -7.15 3.59 7.77
CA CYS A 76 -6.98 3.14 6.40
C CYS A 76 -7.22 4.31 5.45
N ILE A 77 -6.28 4.58 4.54
CA ILE A 77 -6.38 5.65 3.55
C ILE A 77 -6.86 5.03 2.23
N GLU A 78 -7.92 5.57 1.65
CA GLU A 78 -8.46 5.18 0.35
C GLU A 78 -7.88 6.07 -0.75
N TYR A 79 -7.35 5.44 -1.79
CA TYR A 79 -6.68 6.09 -2.91
C TYR A 79 -7.42 5.85 -4.23
N ASP A 80 -7.40 6.88 -5.08
CA ASP A 80 -7.70 6.79 -6.50
C ASP A 80 -6.45 7.15 -7.31
N LEU A 81 -5.64 6.14 -7.62
CA LEU A 81 -4.41 6.37 -8.36
C LEU A 81 -4.66 6.70 -9.83
N ASN A 82 -5.89 6.56 -10.36
CA ASN A 82 -6.21 7.05 -11.70
C ASN A 82 -6.18 8.58 -11.79
N CYS A 83 -6.28 9.27 -10.65
CA CYS A 83 -6.12 10.73 -10.60
C CYS A 83 -4.66 11.17 -10.64
N TYR A 84 -3.69 10.24 -10.54
CA TYR A 84 -2.28 10.57 -10.49
C TYR A 84 -1.82 11.21 -11.79
N ASN A 85 -1.19 12.39 -11.71
CA ASN A 85 -0.70 13.16 -12.84
C ASN A 85 0.76 13.61 -12.69
N GLY A 86 1.50 12.98 -11.78
CA GLY A 86 2.93 13.24 -11.60
C GLY A 86 3.80 12.52 -12.64
N GLU A 87 5.11 12.71 -12.53
CA GLU A 87 6.09 12.21 -13.51
C GLU A 87 6.52 10.76 -13.28
N ALA A 88 6.37 10.22 -12.07
CA ALA A 88 6.79 8.86 -11.78
C ALA A 88 5.92 7.86 -12.55
N ASN A 89 6.53 6.81 -13.09
CA ASN A 89 5.78 5.81 -13.83
C ASN A 89 4.75 5.11 -12.91
N LEU A 90 3.46 5.18 -13.25
CA LEU A 90 2.40 4.50 -12.50
C LEU A 90 2.37 3.00 -12.84
N ASN A 91 3.43 2.31 -12.46
CA ASN A 91 3.59 0.88 -12.60
C ASN A 91 2.97 0.15 -11.39
N CYS A 92 1.64 0.24 -11.29
CA CYS A 92 0.84 -0.35 -10.21
C CYS A 92 0.05 -1.56 -10.73
N PHE A 93 0.26 -2.74 -10.14
CA PHE A 93 -0.30 -4.01 -10.60
C PHE A 93 -0.84 -4.85 -9.46
N GLU A 94 -1.76 -5.76 -9.78
CA GLU A 94 -2.29 -6.76 -8.85
C GLU A 94 -1.27 -7.88 -8.62
N VAL A 95 -1.05 -8.23 -7.36
CA VAL A 95 -0.19 -9.36 -6.97
C VAL A 95 -0.90 -10.68 -7.30
N GLN A 96 -0.15 -11.59 -7.93
CA GLN A 96 -0.60 -12.94 -8.24
C GLN A 96 -0.25 -13.89 -7.09
N TYR A 97 -1.17 -14.79 -6.77
CA TYR A 97 -1.05 -15.71 -5.65
C TYR A 97 -0.87 -17.14 -6.15
N GLU A 98 0.22 -17.78 -5.73
CA GLU A 98 0.58 -19.16 -6.10
C GLU A 98 0.99 -19.96 -4.85
N ASP A 99 0.61 -21.24 -4.76
CA ASP A 99 1.04 -22.13 -3.66
C ASP A 99 2.51 -22.55 -3.82
N GLU A 100 2.94 -22.73 -5.07
CA GLU A 100 4.31 -23.11 -5.43
C GLU A 100 4.84 -22.07 -6.42
N PRO A 101 5.36 -20.91 -5.94
CA PRO A 101 5.86 -19.84 -6.79
C PRO A 101 6.90 -20.40 -7.75
N SER A 102 6.54 -20.47 -9.03
CA SER A 102 7.36 -21.17 -10.01
C SER A 102 8.73 -20.48 -10.16
N MET A 103 9.83 -21.24 -10.05
CA MET A 103 11.19 -20.71 -10.18
C MET A 103 11.52 -20.15 -11.59
N PHE A 104 10.61 -20.31 -12.54
CA PHE A 104 10.80 -20.10 -13.96
C PHE A 104 10.08 -18.85 -14.46
N HIS A 105 10.60 -17.69 -14.12
CA HIS A 105 10.40 -16.49 -14.95
C HIS A 105 11.71 -16.03 -15.62
N SER A 106 12.83 -16.76 -15.48
CA SER A 106 14.16 -16.25 -15.86
C SER A 106 14.39 -16.07 -17.37
N ALA A 107 13.69 -16.80 -18.25
CA ALA A 107 13.96 -16.77 -19.68
C ALA A 107 13.58 -15.44 -20.36
N SER A 108 12.61 -14.71 -19.80
CA SER A 108 12.08 -13.47 -20.39
C SER A 108 12.57 -12.19 -19.68
N LEU A 109 13.25 -12.32 -18.53
CA LEU A 109 13.70 -11.18 -17.73
C LEU A 109 14.94 -10.49 -18.28
N GLY A 110 15.71 -11.16 -19.15
CA GLY A 110 16.95 -10.60 -19.71
C GLY A 110 16.74 -9.37 -20.61
N GLU A 111 15.51 -9.17 -21.10
CA GLU A 111 15.15 -8.04 -21.97
C GLU A 111 14.46 -6.90 -21.19
N LEU A 112 13.97 -7.16 -19.98
CA LEU A 112 13.25 -6.18 -19.17
C LEU A 112 14.22 -5.29 -18.38
N GLN A 113 13.88 -4.01 -18.24
CA GLN A 113 14.66 -3.03 -17.48
C GLN A 113 13.74 -2.14 -16.63
N GLY A 114 14.34 -1.42 -15.69
CA GLY A 114 13.63 -0.45 -14.85
C GLY A 114 12.39 -1.05 -14.18
N SER A 115 11.32 -0.27 -14.11
CA SER A 115 10.06 -0.65 -13.46
C SER A 115 9.43 -1.96 -13.99
N GLU A 116 9.59 -2.28 -15.28
CA GLU A 116 9.03 -3.51 -15.88
C GLU A 116 9.69 -4.77 -15.31
N LEU A 117 11.03 -4.74 -15.17
CA LEU A 117 11.76 -5.80 -14.49
C LEU A 117 11.29 -5.93 -13.03
N GLY A 118 11.13 -4.79 -12.35
CA GLY A 118 10.61 -4.74 -10.98
C GLY A 118 9.22 -5.38 -10.86
N SER A 119 8.32 -5.13 -11.82
CA SER A 119 6.98 -5.73 -11.81
C SER A 119 7.03 -7.24 -11.84
N GLU A 120 7.77 -7.82 -12.76
CA GLU A 120 7.88 -9.28 -12.87
C GLU A 120 8.60 -9.90 -11.66
N MET A 121 9.58 -9.19 -11.08
CA MET A 121 10.26 -9.65 -9.87
C MET A 121 9.36 -9.70 -8.63
N PHE A 122 8.42 -8.75 -8.50
CA PHE A 122 7.57 -8.60 -7.32
C PHE A 122 6.09 -8.92 -7.60
N LYS A 123 5.79 -9.64 -8.69
CA LYS A 123 4.42 -9.97 -9.11
C LYS A 123 3.77 -11.05 -8.28
N VAL A 124 4.54 -12.07 -7.90
CA VAL A 124 4.02 -13.28 -7.28
C VAL A 124 4.25 -13.25 -5.77
N LYS A 125 3.25 -13.68 -5.01
CA LYS A 125 3.30 -13.91 -3.55
C LYS A 125 2.65 -15.26 -3.25
N HIS A 126 3.05 -15.89 -2.16
CA HIS A 126 2.46 -17.17 -1.79
C HIS A 126 0.95 -17.03 -1.43
N SER A 127 0.11 -18.00 -1.79
CA SER A 127 -1.35 -17.92 -1.61
C SER A 127 -1.82 -17.75 -0.17
N ASN A 128 -1.02 -18.09 0.83
CA ASN A 128 -1.33 -17.82 2.24
C ASN A 128 -1.66 -16.35 2.52
N TRP A 129 -1.21 -15.42 1.68
CA TRP A 129 -1.49 -13.98 1.79
C TRP A 129 -2.58 -13.49 0.83
N CYS A 130 -3.32 -14.37 0.14
CA CYS A 130 -4.34 -13.97 -0.85
C CYS A 130 -5.44 -13.08 -0.27
N TYR A 131 -5.68 -13.17 1.05
CA TYR A 131 -6.61 -12.31 1.77
C TYR A 131 -6.21 -10.82 1.71
N GLU A 132 -4.94 -10.50 1.44
CA GLU A 132 -4.47 -9.12 1.35
C GLU A 132 -4.98 -8.41 0.09
N LYS A 133 -5.35 -9.14 -0.96
CA LYS A 133 -5.76 -8.57 -2.26
C LYS A 133 -4.80 -7.46 -2.69
N GLU A 134 -3.51 -7.75 -2.57
CA GLU A 134 -2.41 -6.79 -2.66
C GLU A 134 -2.25 -6.22 -4.08
N TYR A 135 -2.02 -4.91 -4.15
CA TYR A 135 -1.55 -4.21 -5.34
C TYR A 135 -0.19 -3.58 -5.03
N ARG A 136 0.77 -3.63 -5.95
CA ARG A 136 2.10 -3.05 -5.78
C ARG A 136 2.37 -2.00 -6.83
N TRP A 137 2.79 -0.82 -6.38
CA TRP A 137 3.42 0.18 -7.23
C TRP A 137 4.93 0.06 -7.07
N VAL A 138 5.60 -0.36 -8.16
CA VAL A 138 7.04 -0.57 -8.19
C VAL A 138 7.73 0.48 -9.05
N LEU A 139 8.73 1.14 -8.48
CA LEU A 139 9.62 2.08 -9.16
C LEU A 139 11.05 1.56 -9.05
N SER A 140 11.84 1.73 -10.11
CA SER A 140 13.29 1.59 -9.99
C SER A 140 13.87 2.74 -9.15
N ASP A 141 15.04 2.52 -8.55
CA ASP A 141 15.70 3.52 -7.71
C ASP A 141 16.00 4.81 -8.49
N GLU A 142 16.26 4.68 -9.79
CA GLU A 142 16.53 5.78 -10.72
C GLU A 142 15.30 6.67 -10.99
N GLU A 143 14.09 6.12 -10.89
CA GLU A 143 12.84 6.85 -11.16
C GLU A 143 12.38 7.75 -10.00
N MET A 144 12.96 7.60 -8.80
CA MET A 144 12.56 8.39 -7.65
C MET A 144 13.73 8.77 -6.76
N ILE A 145 13.99 10.08 -6.64
CA ILE A 145 14.97 10.59 -5.67
C ILE A 145 14.41 10.46 -4.26
N GLY A 146 15.16 9.79 -3.38
CA GLY A 146 14.69 9.48 -2.02
C GLY A 146 13.54 8.47 -2.04
N ASN A 147 12.66 8.53 -1.03
CA ASN A 147 11.60 7.54 -0.84
C ASN A 147 10.19 8.16 -0.83
N LYS A 148 10.08 9.49 -0.95
CA LYS A 148 8.81 10.20 -0.83
C LYS A 148 8.33 10.62 -2.22
N LEU A 149 7.16 10.14 -2.60
CA LEU A 149 6.46 10.56 -3.81
C LEU A 149 5.29 11.47 -3.44
N TYR A 150 5.21 12.65 -4.07
CA TYR A 150 4.05 13.52 -3.94
C TYR A 150 2.96 13.11 -4.92
N LEU A 151 1.71 13.15 -4.46
CA LEU A 151 0.50 12.93 -5.23
C LEU A 151 -0.26 14.25 -5.35
N ASN A 152 -1.06 14.40 -6.39
CA ASN A 152 -2.13 15.37 -6.38
C ASN A 152 -3.20 14.98 -5.35
N ARG A 153 -3.90 15.97 -4.80
CA ARG A 153 -4.85 15.80 -3.69
C ARG A 153 -5.94 14.78 -4.03
N GLU A 154 -6.42 14.79 -5.27
CA GLU A 154 -7.50 13.92 -5.77
C GLU A 154 -7.17 12.43 -5.62
N CYS A 155 -5.89 12.06 -5.57
CA CYS A 155 -5.49 10.70 -5.29
C CYS A 155 -5.92 10.20 -3.90
N LEU A 156 -6.12 11.08 -2.91
CA LEU A 156 -6.61 10.71 -1.59
C LEU A 156 -8.14 10.88 -1.57
N SER A 157 -8.86 9.76 -1.75
CA SER A 157 -10.32 9.75 -1.84
C SER A 157 -11.01 9.88 -0.48
N SER A 158 -10.51 9.19 0.55
CA SER A 158 -11.00 9.31 1.92
C SER A 158 -10.02 8.73 2.95
N VAL A 159 -10.23 9.04 4.23
CA VAL A 159 -9.54 8.39 5.35
C VAL A 159 -10.56 7.69 6.22
N ILE A 160 -10.35 6.42 6.53
CA ILE A 160 -11.20 5.58 7.37
C ILE A 160 -10.52 5.46 8.74
N LEU A 161 -11.15 5.97 9.79
CA LEU A 161 -10.66 5.86 11.16
C LEU A 161 -11.28 4.67 11.88
N SER A 162 -10.46 3.90 12.59
CA SER A 162 -10.98 2.87 13.48
C SER A 162 -11.78 3.48 14.65
N GLU A 163 -12.84 2.80 15.09
CA GLU A 163 -13.53 3.11 16.33
C GLU A 163 -12.61 3.09 17.56
N HIS A 164 -11.56 2.26 17.56
CA HIS A 164 -10.59 2.15 18.67
C HIS A 164 -9.41 3.12 18.59
N ALA A 165 -9.33 3.97 17.56
CA ALA A 165 -8.25 4.94 17.45
C ALA A 165 -8.25 5.95 18.64
N PRO A 166 -7.07 6.34 19.18
CA PRO A 166 -6.98 7.31 20.28
C PRO A 166 -7.56 8.68 19.92
N ALA A 167 -8.28 9.31 20.84
CA ALA A 167 -9.06 10.52 20.59
C ALA A 167 -8.20 11.73 20.14
N ASP A 168 -7.05 11.93 20.76
CA ASP A 168 -6.11 13.01 20.42
C ASP A 168 -5.55 12.83 19.00
N ARG A 169 -5.24 11.58 18.60
CA ARG A 169 -4.75 11.25 17.27
C ARG A 169 -5.85 11.36 16.22
N LYS A 170 -7.08 10.89 16.52
CA LYS A 170 -8.27 11.07 15.67
C LYS A 170 -8.49 12.55 15.36
N LEU A 171 -8.42 13.42 16.37
CA LEU A 171 -8.62 14.86 16.19
C LEU A 171 -7.59 15.45 15.21
N LYS A 172 -6.32 15.06 15.30
CA LYS A 172 -5.28 15.50 14.36
C LYS A 172 -5.58 15.07 12.92
N VAL A 173 -6.04 13.83 12.72
CA VAL A 173 -6.43 13.34 11.39
C VAL A 173 -7.64 14.11 10.86
N LEU A 174 -8.67 14.29 11.68
CA LEU A 174 -9.89 15.04 11.32
C LEU A 174 -9.54 16.47 10.89
N MET A 175 -8.73 17.19 11.67
CA MET A 175 -8.28 18.55 11.33
C MET A 175 -7.47 18.58 10.02
N THR A 176 -6.57 17.60 9.83
CA THR A 176 -5.75 17.50 8.62
C THR A 176 -6.61 17.26 7.38
N CYS A 177 -7.55 16.33 7.47
CA CYS A 177 -8.46 15.96 6.38
C CYS A 177 -9.43 17.11 6.07
N GLN A 178 -9.96 17.78 7.10
CA GLN A 178 -10.82 18.96 6.94
C GLN A 178 -10.13 20.07 6.16
N ARG A 179 -8.86 20.37 6.48
CA ARG A 179 -8.07 21.39 5.77
C ARG A 179 -7.87 21.05 4.29
N LEU A 180 -7.77 19.77 3.95
CA LEU A 180 -7.55 19.29 2.58
C LEU A 180 -8.84 18.95 1.83
N GLY A 181 -10.00 19.05 2.47
CA GLY A 181 -11.27 18.60 1.88
C GLY A 181 -11.33 17.10 1.64
N ILE A 182 -10.60 16.29 2.42
CA ILE A 182 -10.63 14.82 2.33
C ILE A 182 -11.74 14.31 3.28
N PRO A 183 -12.73 13.55 2.77
CA PRO A 183 -13.75 12.93 3.61
C PRO A 183 -13.14 11.96 4.63
N VAL A 184 -13.68 11.98 5.84
CA VAL A 184 -13.33 11.00 6.87
C VAL A 184 -14.53 10.09 7.10
N LYS A 185 -14.27 8.78 7.10
CA LYS A 185 -15.22 7.69 7.35
C LYS A 185 -14.81 6.95 8.63
N HIS A 186 -15.66 6.06 9.12
CA HIS A 186 -15.41 5.26 10.32
C HIS A 186 -15.54 3.77 10.04
N ALA A 187 -14.56 2.99 10.50
CA ALA A 187 -14.64 1.53 10.50
C ALA A 187 -15.25 1.05 11.82
N ILE A 188 -16.36 0.31 11.72
CA ILE A 188 -17.11 -0.26 12.85
C ILE A 188 -17.04 -1.78 12.75
N ALA A 189 -16.59 -2.45 13.80
CA ALA A 189 -16.52 -3.90 13.85
C ALA A 189 -17.93 -4.52 13.81
N LYS A 190 -18.13 -5.51 12.94
CA LYS A 190 -19.34 -6.32 12.83
C LYS A 190 -19.05 -7.73 13.30
N GLN A 191 -19.48 -8.02 14.53
CA GLN A 191 -19.23 -9.32 15.15
C GLN A 191 -19.92 -10.48 14.41
N GLU A 192 -21.08 -10.24 13.79
CA GLU A 192 -21.83 -11.29 13.09
C GLU A 192 -21.15 -11.75 11.79
N SER A 193 -20.50 -10.83 11.09
CA SER A 193 -19.83 -11.09 9.81
C SER A 193 -18.30 -11.15 9.92
N PHE A 194 -17.75 -10.95 11.12
CA PHE A 194 -16.31 -10.94 11.40
C PHE A 194 -15.52 -9.99 10.46
N THR A 195 -16.11 -8.85 10.11
CA THR A 195 -15.52 -7.83 9.22
C THR A 195 -15.78 -6.42 9.79
N PHE A 196 -15.27 -5.38 9.13
CA PHE A 196 -15.57 -3.98 9.41
C PHE A 196 -16.59 -3.42 8.42
N GLU A 197 -17.58 -2.69 8.90
CA GLU A 197 -18.41 -1.82 8.07
C GLU A 197 -17.79 -0.42 8.02
N VAL A 198 -17.67 0.16 6.82
CA VAL A 198 -17.24 1.54 6.64
C VAL A 198 -18.46 2.44 6.53
N VAL A 199 -18.63 3.34 7.49
CA VAL A 199 -19.74 4.31 7.54
C VAL A 199 -19.22 5.74 7.37
N CYS A 200 -20.06 6.62 6.82
CA CYS A 200 -19.78 8.05 6.68
C CYS A 200 -20.04 8.81 7.99
#